data_AF-A0A822DSY5-F1
#
_entry.id   AF-A0A822DSY5-F1
#
_cell.length_a   1.000
_cell.length_b   1.000
_cell.length_c   1.000
_cell.angle_alpha   90.00
_cell.angle_beta   90.00
_cell.angle_gamma   90.00
#
_symmetry.space_group_name_H-M   'P 1'
#
loop_
_entity.id
_entity.type
_entity.pdbx_description
1 polymer ?
#
loop_
_entity_poly.entity_id
_entity_poly.type
_entity_poly.pdbx_seq_one_letter_code
_entity_poly.pdbx_strand_id
1 'polypeptide(L)'
;HWAKEVIRRTKRRDDIINTRFAQKKINRLTTDIARACATISELQIELSTYWMQTTSETGNQRLAQTTANIVAKKLSVEKARQAVTTATVGTDTEDELATGTTEIVQPAATTTTTTKNYAREPVERIEKYILEYIHFCTQHMKKLAQSRIQLAKVQMDEFKALEDFEQIASPTQWNIHLILKPKIKNWSTKNKNYQILSKRVELDLPPKIIEKVDFSFKIDESIISQDEAQATYNQMCQITKDFRIQAMTLYVQSAARENEILSNEIKGIVDRFPQDNDDGFDAEPGYAAFKQYHEL
;
A
#
# COMPACT_ATOMS: atom_id res chain seq x y z
N HIS A 1 -17.41 -11.11 -2.51
CA HIS A 1 -17.57 -9.84 -3.27
C HIS A 1 -18.59 -9.95 -4.39
N TRP A 2 -18.36 -10.78 -5.44
CA TRP A 2 -19.11 -10.71 -6.70
C TRP A 2 -20.64 -10.89 -6.60
N ALA A 3 -21.19 -11.68 -5.67
CA ALA A 3 -22.65 -11.87 -5.56
C ALA A 3 -23.45 -10.55 -5.49
N LYS A 4 -22.98 -9.57 -4.70
CA LYS A 4 -23.59 -8.22 -4.62
C LYS A 4 -23.47 -7.43 -5.93
N GLU A 5 -22.45 -7.72 -6.74
CA GLU A 5 -22.20 -7.07 -8.03
C GLU A 5 -23.04 -7.71 -9.17
N VAL A 6 -23.19 -9.04 -9.15
CA VAL A 6 -24.05 -9.81 -10.06
C VAL A 6 -25.50 -9.32 -9.93
N ILE A 7 -26.07 -9.39 -8.73
CA ILE A 7 -27.46 -8.97 -8.44
C ILE A 7 -27.71 -7.51 -8.88
N ARG A 8 -26.75 -6.62 -8.64
CA ARG A 8 -26.83 -5.20 -9.04
C ARG A 8 -26.77 -5.00 -10.56
N ARG A 9 -26.10 -5.88 -11.30
CA ARG A 9 -25.91 -5.80 -12.76
C ARG A 9 -27.05 -6.47 -13.53
N THR A 10 -27.54 -7.61 -13.07
CA THR A 10 -28.58 -8.40 -13.77
C THR A 10 -30.00 -7.92 -13.45
N LYS A 11 -30.19 -7.24 -12.31
CA LYS A 11 -31.49 -6.69 -11.84
C LYS A 11 -32.63 -7.72 -11.69
N ARG A 12 -32.34 -9.02 -11.80
CA ARG A 12 -33.30 -10.13 -11.71
C ARG A 12 -32.68 -11.30 -10.96
N ARG A 13 -33.50 -12.08 -10.24
CA ARG A 13 -33.11 -13.40 -9.71
C ARG A 13 -33.26 -14.47 -10.80
N ASP A 14 -32.61 -14.25 -11.94
CA ASP A 14 -32.57 -15.16 -13.08
C ASP A 14 -31.21 -15.84 -13.11
N ASP A 15 -31.18 -17.12 -12.73
CA ASP A 15 -29.92 -17.84 -12.52
C ASP A 15 -29.20 -18.20 -13.83
N ILE A 16 -29.90 -18.22 -14.96
CA ILE A 16 -29.29 -18.37 -16.29
C ILE A 16 -28.52 -17.10 -16.64
N ILE A 17 -29.13 -15.93 -16.43
CA ILE A 17 -28.47 -14.62 -16.65
C ILE A 17 -27.33 -14.41 -15.65
N ASN A 18 -27.53 -14.74 -14.37
CA ASN A 18 -26.50 -14.63 -13.34
C ASN A 18 -25.30 -15.53 -13.66
N THR A 19 -25.53 -16.78 -14.05
CA THR A 19 -24.48 -17.74 -14.43
C THR A 19 -23.72 -17.30 -15.67
N ARG A 20 -24.41 -16.84 -16.73
CA ARG A 20 -23.75 -16.29 -17.94
C ARG A 20 -22.89 -15.06 -17.63
N PHE A 21 -23.34 -14.18 -16.74
CA PHE A 21 -22.56 -13.02 -16.30
C PHE A 21 -21.33 -13.43 -15.48
N ALA A 22 -21.49 -14.37 -14.54
CA ALA A 22 -20.38 -14.92 -13.76
C ALA A 22 -19.34 -15.60 -14.66
N GLN A 23 -19.76 -16.47 -15.58
CA GLN A 23 -18.88 -17.17 -16.51
C GLN A 23 -18.11 -16.18 -17.41
N LYS A 24 -18.77 -15.13 -17.94
CA LYS A 24 -18.09 -14.09 -18.73
C LYS A 24 -17.01 -13.36 -17.91
N LYS A 25 -17.20 -13.19 -16.60
CA LYS A 25 -16.21 -12.58 -15.70
C LYS A 25 -15.07 -13.53 -15.34
N ILE A 26 -15.36 -14.83 -15.14
CA ILE A 26 -14.37 -15.89 -14.96
C ILE A 26 -13.49 -15.99 -16.20
N ASN A 27 -14.07 -16.18 -17.39
CA ASN A 27 -13.32 -16.30 -18.65
C ASN A 27 -12.37 -15.11 -18.86
N ARG A 28 -12.83 -13.88 -18.62
CA ARG A 28 -11.97 -12.69 -18.70
C ARG A 28 -10.79 -12.76 -17.73
N LEU A 29 -11.02 -13.14 -16.48
CA LEU A 29 -9.95 -13.27 -15.49
C LEU A 29 -8.97 -14.39 -15.87
N THR A 30 -9.44 -15.50 -16.42
CA THR A 30 -8.57 -16.55 -16.97
C THR A 30 -7.69 -16.01 -18.12
N THR A 31 -8.25 -15.22 -19.04
CA THR A 31 -7.47 -14.56 -20.10
C THR A 31 -6.48 -13.53 -19.55
N ASP A 32 -6.89 -12.72 -18.57
CA ASP A 32 -6.03 -11.69 -17.97
C ASP A 32 -4.89 -12.32 -17.12
N ILE A 33 -5.13 -13.47 -16.47
CA ILE A 33 -4.11 -14.30 -15.81
C ILE A 33 -3.17 -14.92 -16.85
N ALA A 34 -3.69 -15.55 -17.91
CA ALA A 34 -2.87 -16.16 -18.95
C ALA A 34 -1.92 -15.16 -19.62
N ARG A 35 -2.39 -13.92 -19.86
CA ARG A 35 -1.55 -12.82 -20.36
C ARG A 35 -0.46 -12.44 -19.36
N ALA A 36 -0.81 -12.31 -18.07
CA ALA A 36 0.18 -11.99 -17.03
C ALA A 36 1.25 -13.10 -16.91
N CYS A 37 0.87 -14.38 -16.99
CA CYS A 37 1.83 -15.49 -17.02
C CYS A 37 2.74 -15.44 -18.24
N ALA A 38 2.21 -15.13 -19.43
CA ALA A 38 3.03 -14.97 -20.64
C ALA A 38 4.07 -13.86 -20.50
N THR A 39 3.67 -12.67 -20.02
CA THR A 39 4.60 -11.55 -19.76
C THR A 39 5.63 -11.87 -18.67
N ILE A 40 5.27 -12.67 -17.65
CA ILE A 40 6.25 -13.14 -16.64
C ILE A 40 7.30 -14.06 -17.29
N SER A 41 6.89 -15.01 -18.14
CA SER A 41 7.81 -15.89 -18.87
C SER A 41 8.71 -15.11 -19.84
N GLU A 42 8.16 -14.11 -20.53
CA GLU A 42 8.88 -13.21 -21.44
C GLU A 42 9.97 -12.42 -20.69
N LEU A 43 9.63 -11.77 -19.57
CA LEU A 43 10.58 -11.08 -18.70
C LEU A 43 11.62 -12.03 -18.08
N GLN A 44 11.28 -13.29 -17.81
CA GLN A 44 12.24 -14.31 -17.36
C GLN A 44 13.23 -14.71 -18.46
N ILE A 45 12.80 -14.76 -19.72
CA ILE A 45 13.67 -15.01 -20.87
C ILE A 45 14.60 -13.81 -21.09
N GLU A 46 14.06 -12.57 -21.11
CA GLU A 46 14.87 -11.35 -21.22
C GLU A 46 15.94 -11.26 -20.12
N LEU A 47 15.55 -11.48 -18.87
CA LEU A 47 16.48 -11.46 -17.72
C LEU A 47 17.55 -12.55 -17.85
N SER A 48 17.19 -13.75 -18.30
CA SER A 48 18.15 -14.84 -18.53
C SER A 48 19.13 -14.50 -19.65
N THR A 49 18.64 -13.93 -20.75
CA THR A 49 19.47 -13.46 -21.88
C THR A 49 20.43 -12.35 -21.43
N TYR A 50 19.97 -11.39 -20.65
CA TYR A 50 20.79 -10.33 -20.07
C TYR A 50 21.92 -10.87 -19.18
N TRP A 51 21.64 -11.84 -18.31
CA TRP A 51 22.68 -12.49 -17.49
C TRP A 51 23.71 -13.25 -18.34
N MET A 52 23.28 -13.96 -19.40
CA MET A 52 24.19 -14.65 -20.32
C MET A 52 25.09 -13.66 -21.10
N GLN A 53 24.54 -12.55 -21.58
CA GLN A 53 25.31 -11.49 -22.24
C GLN A 53 26.33 -10.87 -21.28
N THR A 54 25.89 -10.49 -20.06
CA THR A 54 26.74 -9.87 -19.04
C THR A 54 27.91 -10.77 -18.63
N THR A 55 27.70 -12.09 -18.50
CA THR A 55 28.77 -13.05 -18.21
C THR A 55 29.75 -13.23 -19.38
N SER A 56 29.26 -13.22 -20.63
CA SER A 56 30.11 -13.27 -21.84
C SER A 56 31.01 -12.04 -21.96
N GLU A 57 30.44 -10.83 -21.81
CA GLU A 57 31.19 -9.58 -21.89
C GLU A 57 32.23 -9.47 -20.77
N THR A 58 31.87 -9.82 -19.53
CA THR A 58 32.80 -9.83 -18.39
C THR A 58 33.96 -10.82 -18.59
N GLY A 59 33.69 -11.98 -19.21
CA GLY A 59 34.71 -12.96 -19.58
C GLY A 59 35.70 -12.42 -20.61
N ASN A 60 35.17 -11.83 -21.69
CA ASN A 60 35.98 -11.22 -22.76
C ASN A 60 36.83 -10.04 -22.26
N GLN A 61 36.27 -9.17 -21.40
CA GLN A 61 37.02 -8.07 -20.78
C GLN A 61 38.15 -8.57 -19.87
N ARG A 62 37.94 -9.64 -19.08
CA ARG A 62 39.01 -10.27 -18.29
C ARG A 62 40.12 -10.86 -19.15
N LEU A 63 39.78 -11.48 -20.29
CA LEU A 63 40.76 -12.01 -21.25
C LEU A 63 41.59 -10.88 -21.89
N ALA A 64 40.93 -9.77 -22.27
CA ALA A 64 41.60 -8.57 -22.79
C ALA A 64 42.55 -7.94 -21.76
N GLN A 65 42.10 -7.71 -20.52
CA GLN A 65 42.95 -7.19 -19.44
C GLN A 65 44.11 -8.12 -19.10
N THR A 66 43.89 -9.44 -19.04
CA THR A 66 44.96 -10.41 -18.74
C THR A 66 46.02 -10.40 -19.85
N THR A 67 45.59 -10.33 -21.12
CA THR A 67 46.50 -10.22 -22.26
C THR A 67 47.29 -8.92 -22.23
N ALA A 68 46.63 -7.78 -21.99
CA ALA A 68 47.28 -6.47 -21.85
C ALA A 68 48.30 -6.44 -20.71
N ASN A 69 47.98 -7.02 -19.55
CA ASN A 69 48.88 -7.10 -18.40
C ASN A 69 50.11 -7.99 -18.68
N ILE A 70 49.95 -9.10 -19.42
CA ILE A 70 51.07 -9.96 -19.85
C ILE A 70 51.99 -9.21 -20.83
N VAL A 71 51.42 -8.47 -21.80
CA VAL A 71 52.18 -7.65 -22.75
C VAL A 71 52.94 -6.52 -22.03
N ALA A 72 52.28 -5.78 -21.15
CA ALA A 72 52.90 -4.72 -20.37
C ALA A 72 54.04 -5.24 -19.47
N LYS A 73 53.85 -6.40 -18.83
CA LYS A 73 54.89 -7.03 -17.99
C LYS A 73 56.11 -7.48 -18.81
N LYS A 74 55.91 -8.02 -20.02
CA LYS A 74 57.02 -8.31 -20.96
C LYS A 74 57.77 -7.04 -21.37
N LEU A 75 57.04 -5.97 -21.71
CA LEU A 75 57.64 -4.69 -22.12
C LEU A 75 58.50 -4.06 -21.00
N SER A 76 58.06 -4.21 -19.74
CA SER A 76 58.81 -3.74 -18.56
C SER A 76 60.08 -4.55 -18.30
N VAL A 77 60.04 -5.88 -18.45
CA VAL A 77 61.24 -6.73 -18.31
C VAL A 77 62.28 -6.41 -19.39
N GLU A 78 61.87 -6.11 -20.62
CA GLU A 78 62.80 -5.78 -21.68
C GLU A 78 63.48 -4.41 -21.47
N LYS A 79 62.73 -3.41 -20.95
CA LYS A 79 63.32 -2.14 -20.50
C LYS A 79 64.31 -2.33 -19.33
N ALA A 80 64.00 -3.21 -18.38
CA ALA A 80 64.91 -3.51 -17.27
C ALA A 80 66.22 -4.14 -17.78
N ARG A 81 66.18 -5.00 -18.80
CA ARG A 81 67.38 -5.58 -19.43
C ARG A 81 68.26 -4.55 -20.11
N GLN A 82 67.69 -3.53 -20.73
CA GLN A 82 68.46 -2.45 -21.37
C GLN A 82 69.17 -1.52 -20.36
N ALA A 83 68.73 -1.47 -19.10
CA ALA A 83 69.32 -0.62 -18.07
C ALA A 83 70.54 -1.23 -17.35
N VAL A 84 70.75 -2.55 -17.44
CA VAL A 84 71.83 -3.25 -16.71
C VAL A 84 73.21 -3.12 -17.39
N THR A 85 73.25 -2.73 -18.67
CA THR A 85 74.49 -2.70 -19.47
C THR A 85 75.38 -1.47 -19.26
N THR A 86 75.07 -0.60 -18.27
CA THR A 86 75.65 0.76 -18.19
C THR A 86 76.02 1.20 -16.76
N ALA A 87 76.72 0.35 -16.00
CA ALA A 87 77.37 0.76 -14.73
C ALA A 87 78.58 -0.15 -14.39
N THR A 88 79.80 0.41 -14.34
CA THR A 88 81.04 -0.29 -13.98
C THR A 88 82.04 0.68 -13.33
N VAL A 89 82.82 0.21 -12.34
CA VAL A 89 83.86 0.96 -11.56
C VAL A 89 83.26 2.03 -10.62
N GLY A 90 83.55 2.12 -9.31
CA GLY A 90 84.39 1.37 -8.34
C GLY A 90 84.17 1.96 -6.92
N THR A 91 84.90 1.70 -5.83
CA THR A 91 86.07 0.85 -5.49
C THR A 91 86.08 0.54 -3.97
N ASP A 92 86.93 -0.41 -3.57
CA ASP A 92 87.77 -0.59 -2.34
C ASP A 92 87.64 0.43 -1.15
N THR A 93 87.82 0.06 0.14
CA THR A 93 88.66 -1.03 0.73
C THR A 93 88.18 -1.48 2.15
N GLU A 94 88.40 -2.77 2.50
CA GLU A 94 88.64 -3.46 3.81
C GLU A 94 88.01 -2.95 5.15
N ASP A 95 87.43 -3.81 6.03
CA ASP A 95 86.96 -5.23 5.90
C ASP A 95 85.67 -5.53 6.75
N GLU A 96 85.52 -6.33 7.84
CA GLU A 96 86.38 -7.19 8.70
C GLU A 96 85.51 -8.29 9.43
N LEU A 97 86.05 -9.05 10.42
CA LEU A 97 85.44 -10.30 10.98
C LEU A 97 84.28 -10.06 11.98
N ALA A 98 83.12 -10.73 11.88
CA ALA A 98 82.77 -12.15 12.16
C ALA A 98 82.71 -12.48 13.68
N THR A 99 81.62 -12.99 14.28
CA THR A 99 80.83 -14.22 14.00
C THR A 99 79.39 -14.14 14.61
N GLY A 100 78.42 -15.03 14.37
CA GLY A 100 78.40 -16.21 13.49
C GLY A 100 77.82 -17.51 14.11
N THR A 101 76.55 -17.54 14.56
CA THR A 101 75.84 -18.78 14.97
C THR A 101 74.34 -18.71 14.64
N THR A 102 73.70 -19.83 14.29
CA THR A 102 72.33 -19.89 13.76
C THR A 102 71.51 -21.08 14.28
N GLU A 103 70.40 -20.81 14.99
CA GLU A 103 69.27 -21.73 15.20
C GLU A 103 67.97 -20.89 15.02
N ILE A 104 67.13 -21.07 14.00
CA ILE A 104 66.28 -22.21 13.60
C ILE A 104 64.94 -22.28 14.36
N VAL A 105 63.96 -21.56 13.79
CA VAL A 105 62.53 -21.92 13.60
C VAL A 105 61.68 -22.30 14.83
N GLN A 106 60.74 -21.41 15.17
CA GLN A 106 59.30 -21.74 15.15
C GLN A 106 58.46 -20.52 14.73
N PRO A 107 57.45 -20.65 13.84
CA PRO A 107 56.73 -19.51 13.27
C PRO A 107 55.55 -19.06 14.14
N ALA A 108 55.46 -17.75 14.37
CA ALA A 108 54.30 -17.14 15.05
C ALA A 108 53.13 -16.90 14.10
N ALA A 109 51.91 -17.17 14.60
CA ALA A 109 50.60 -16.69 14.14
C ALA A 109 50.47 -16.30 12.64
N THR A 110 50.05 -17.25 11.80
CA THR A 110 49.48 -16.93 10.49
C THR A 110 48.17 -16.16 10.66
N THR A 111 48.23 -14.83 10.61
CA THR A 111 47.05 -13.97 10.62
C THR A 111 46.15 -14.34 9.45
N THR A 112 44.95 -14.86 9.72
CA THR A 112 43.98 -15.22 8.68
C THR A 112 43.46 -13.96 8.00
N THR A 113 44.13 -13.52 6.94
CA THR A 113 43.69 -12.39 6.10
C THR A 113 42.39 -12.79 5.41
N THR A 114 41.27 -12.36 5.98
CA THR A 114 39.94 -12.53 5.38
C THR A 114 39.87 -11.71 4.10
N THR A 115 40.26 -12.34 2.98
CA THR A 115 40.21 -11.76 1.64
C THR A 115 38.77 -11.38 1.31
N LYS A 116 38.42 -10.11 1.53
CA LYS A 116 37.09 -9.59 1.21
C LYS A 116 36.82 -9.85 -0.27
N ASN A 117 35.72 -10.53 -0.57
CA ASN A 117 35.31 -10.82 -1.93
C ASN A 117 34.73 -9.53 -2.57
N TYR A 118 35.61 -8.61 -2.97
CA TYR A 118 35.25 -7.35 -3.64
C TYR A 118 34.42 -7.54 -4.92
N ALA A 119 34.41 -8.75 -5.51
CA ALA A 119 33.53 -9.11 -6.62
C ALA A 119 32.05 -9.30 -6.21
N ARG A 120 31.76 -9.45 -4.92
CA ARG A 120 30.41 -9.70 -4.38
C ARG A 120 29.73 -8.41 -3.88
N GLU A 121 30.51 -7.43 -3.43
CA GLU A 121 30.05 -6.11 -2.97
C GLU A 121 29.23 -5.28 -4.00
N PRO A 122 29.38 -5.44 -5.33
CA PRO A 122 28.47 -4.86 -6.32
C PRO A 122 27.16 -5.64 -6.42
N VAL A 123 27.23 -6.97 -6.38
CA VAL A 123 26.07 -7.88 -6.47
C VAL A 123 25.14 -7.68 -5.27
N GLU A 124 25.69 -7.61 -4.05
CA GLU A 124 24.93 -7.37 -2.82
C GLU A 124 24.27 -5.97 -2.79
N ARG A 125 24.87 -4.98 -3.46
CA ARG A 125 24.24 -3.66 -3.68
C ARG A 125 23.04 -3.75 -4.63
N ILE A 126 23.20 -4.46 -5.75
CA ILE A 126 22.13 -4.66 -6.73
C ILE A 126 20.98 -5.48 -6.11
N GLU A 127 21.30 -6.56 -5.41
CA GLU A 127 20.34 -7.37 -4.65
C GLU A 127 19.59 -6.53 -3.61
N LYS A 128 20.30 -5.69 -2.84
CA LYS A 128 19.67 -4.74 -1.91
C LYS A 128 18.68 -3.80 -2.62
N TYR A 129 19.08 -3.16 -3.72
CA TYR A 129 18.18 -2.25 -4.45
C TYR A 129 16.97 -2.97 -5.06
N ILE A 130 17.15 -4.21 -5.55
CA ILE A 130 16.05 -5.06 -6.02
C ILE A 130 15.09 -5.40 -4.87
N LEU A 131 15.60 -5.75 -3.69
CA LEU A 131 14.79 -6.03 -2.50
C LEU A 131 14.07 -4.78 -1.97
N GLU A 132 14.72 -3.60 -2.00
CA GLU A 132 14.09 -2.31 -1.66
C GLU A 132 12.98 -1.96 -2.65
N TYR A 133 13.17 -2.17 -3.96
CA TYR A 133 12.15 -1.96 -4.98
C TYR A 133 10.97 -2.96 -4.83
N ILE A 134 11.25 -4.25 -4.64
CA ILE A 134 10.22 -5.26 -4.36
C ILE A 134 9.45 -4.90 -3.07
N HIS A 135 10.12 -4.43 -2.03
CA HIS A 135 9.46 -3.94 -0.81
C HIS A 135 8.56 -2.74 -1.11
N PHE A 136 9.05 -1.74 -1.85
CA PHE A 136 8.29 -0.56 -2.24
C PHE A 136 7.04 -0.91 -3.06
N CYS A 137 7.12 -1.86 -3.99
CA CYS A 137 5.97 -2.33 -4.75
C CYS A 137 4.99 -3.18 -3.91
N THR A 138 5.49 -3.98 -2.96
CA THR A 138 4.65 -4.93 -2.19
C THR A 138 4.12 -4.39 -0.86
N GLN A 139 4.64 -3.28 -0.32
CA GLN A 139 4.20 -2.68 0.95
C GLN A 139 2.69 -2.43 1.01
N HIS A 140 2.09 -1.97 -0.10
CA HIS A 140 0.66 -1.71 -0.20
C HIS A 140 -0.16 -3.00 -0.18
N MET A 141 0.36 -4.08 -0.79
CA MET A 141 -0.26 -5.41 -0.74
C MET A 141 -0.14 -6.03 0.67
N LYS A 142 0.99 -5.84 1.37
CA LYS A 142 1.17 -6.25 2.77
C LYS A 142 0.16 -5.52 3.68
N LYS A 143 0.05 -4.19 3.56
CA LYS A 143 -0.91 -3.38 4.33
C LYS A 143 -2.37 -3.76 4.03
N LEU A 144 -2.70 -4.04 2.77
CA LEU A 144 -4.03 -4.52 2.36
C LEU A 144 -4.33 -5.93 2.92
N ALA A 145 -3.36 -6.83 2.94
CA ALA A 145 -3.50 -8.16 3.53
C ALA A 145 -3.69 -8.07 5.05
N GLN A 146 -2.88 -7.27 5.74
CA GLN A 146 -3.02 -7.01 7.19
C GLN A 146 -4.41 -6.44 7.53
N SER A 147 -4.88 -5.45 6.77
CA SER A 147 -6.23 -4.87 6.95
C SER A 147 -7.35 -5.89 6.72
N ARG A 148 -7.19 -6.81 5.75
CA ARG A 148 -8.13 -7.92 5.54
C ARG A 148 -8.11 -8.94 6.69
N ILE A 149 -6.94 -9.25 7.24
CA ILE A 149 -6.80 -10.16 8.40
C ILE A 149 -7.42 -9.53 9.65
N GLN A 150 -7.20 -8.23 9.88
CA GLN A 150 -7.85 -7.49 10.97
C GLN A 150 -9.38 -7.48 10.81
N LEU A 151 -9.90 -7.19 9.61
CA LEU A 151 -11.34 -7.26 9.33
C LEU A 151 -11.90 -8.68 9.54
N ALA A 152 -11.18 -9.72 9.14
CA ALA A 152 -11.60 -11.10 9.32
C ALA A 152 -11.58 -11.56 10.79
N LYS A 153 -10.70 -11.00 11.63
CA LYS A 153 -10.73 -11.20 13.09
C LYS A 153 -11.96 -10.54 13.69
N VAL A 154 -12.14 -9.24 13.48
CA VAL A 154 -13.31 -8.50 13.98
C VAL A 154 -14.62 -9.16 13.54
N GLN A 155 -14.71 -9.66 12.29
CA GLN A 155 -15.91 -10.40 11.83
C GLN A 155 -16.10 -11.78 12.47
N MET A 156 -15.04 -12.42 12.96
CA MET A 156 -15.15 -13.65 13.77
C MET A 156 -15.57 -13.32 15.20
N ASP A 157 -15.03 -12.24 15.77
CA ASP A 157 -15.34 -11.76 17.11
C ASP A 157 -16.80 -11.25 17.18
N GLU A 158 -17.26 -10.47 16.19
CA GLU A 158 -18.65 -10.09 15.93
C GLU A 158 -19.58 -11.32 15.81
N PHE A 159 -19.14 -12.35 15.08
CA PHE A 159 -19.94 -13.57 14.88
C PHE A 159 -20.07 -14.37 16.18
N LYS A 160 -18.98 -14.55 16.92
CA LYS A 160 -19.01 -15.27 18.19
C LYS A 160 -19.86 -14.54 19.23
N ALA A 161 -19.74 -13.22 19.34
CA ALA A 161 -20.59 -12.44 20.24
C ALA A 161 -22.09 -12.52 19.86
N LEU A 162 -22.43 -12.72 18.58
CA LEU A 162 -23.81 -13.00 18.16
C LEU A 162 -24.26 -14.41 18.53
N GLU A 163 -23.40 -15.42 18.36
CA GLU A 163 -23.66 -16.82 18.70
C GLU A 163 -23.78 -17.03 20.22
N ASP A 164 -22.91 -16.41 21.01
CA ASP A 164 -22.97 -16.38 22.47
C ASP A 164 -24.29 -15.69 22.93
N PHE A 165 -24.70 -14.58 22.29
CA PHE A 165 -25.97 -13.89 22.58
C PHE A 165 -27.21 -14.72 22.15
N GLU A 166 -27.20 -15.38 20.99
CA GLU A 166 -28.32 -16.21 20.50
C GLU A 166 -28.60 -17.42 21.42
N GLN A 167 -27.59 -17.92 22.13
CA GLN A 167 -27.74 -19.03 23.08
C GLN A 167 -28.34 -18.62 24.44
N ILE A 168 -28.25 -17.35 24.84
CA ILE A 168 -28.62 -16.89 26.20
C ILE A 168 -29.70 -15.78 26.23
N ALA A 169 -30.02 -15.17 25.09
CA ALA A 169 -31.05 -14.15 24.99
C ALA A 169 -32.45 -14.74 25.17
N SER A 170 -33.31 -14.06 25.93
CA SER A 170 -34.75 -14.39 25.95
C SER A 170 -35.39 -14.13 24.58
N PRO A 171 -36.51 -14.78 24.22
CA PRO A 171 -37.21 -14.52 22.96
C PRO A 171 -37.57 -13.04 22.75
N THR A 172 -37.86 -12.31 23.83
CA THR A 172 -38.13 -10.86 23.82
C THR A 172 -36.86 -10.06 23.48
N GLN A 173 -35.73 -10.39 24.13
CA GLN A 173 -34.43 -9.76 23.85
C GLN A 173 -33.97 -10.02 22.40
N TRP A 174 -34.15 -11.24 21.88
CA TRP A 174 -33.84 -11.58 20.48
C TRP A 174 -34.72 -10.83 19.48
N ASN A 175 -36.03 -10.73 19.73
CA ASN A 175 -36.94 -9.94 18.89
C ASN A 175 -36.54 -8.45 18.84
N ILE A 176 -36.10 -7.88 19.98
CA ILE A 176 -35.61 -6.49 20.02
C ILE A 176 -34.30 -6.34 19.25
N HIS A 177 -33.37 -7.30 19.35
CA HIS A 177 -32.18 -7.35 18.49
C HIS A 177 -32.55 -7.35 17.00
N LEU A 178 -33.53 -8.15 16.57
CA LEU A 178 -33.97 -8.22 15.16
C LEU A 178 -34.56 -6.90 14.66
N ILE A 179 -35.24 -6.13 15.51
CA ILE A 179 -35.75 -4.78 15.21
C ILE A 179 -34.61 -3.75 15.15
N LEU A 180 -33.61 -3.88 16.03
CA LEU A 180 -32.49 -2.95 16.16
C LEU A 180 -31.44 -3.10 15.05
N LYS A 181 -31.13 -4.34 14.63
CA LYS A 181 -30.15 -4.69 13.59
C LYS A 181 -30.29 -3.89 12.27
N PRO A 182 -31.49 -3.73 11.66
CA PRO A 182 -31.67 -2.88 10.49
C PRO A 182 -31.53 -1.37 10.80
N LYS A 183 -31.89 -0.92 12.00
CA LYS A 183 -31.77 0.49 12.43
C LYS A 183 -30.31 0.90 12.60
N ILE A 184 -29.50 0.11 13.32
CA ILE A 184 -28.04 0.33 13.46
C ILE A 184 -27.36 0.37 12.09
N LYS A 185 -27.74 -0.51 11.17
CA LYS A 185 -27.21 -0.51 9.79
C LYS A 185 -27.56 0.76 9.01
N ASN A 186 -28.77 1.30 9.19
CA ASN A 186 -29.19 2.57 8.59
C ASN A 186 -28.42 3.75 9.22
N TRP A 187 -28.36 3.80 10.55
CA TRP A 187 -27.60 4.78 11.31
C TRP A 187 -26.12 4.81 10.92
N SER A 188 -25.44 3.65 10.87
CA SER A 188 -24.05 3.53 10.43
C SER A 188 -23.82 4.12 9.03
N THR A 189 -24.80 3.94 8.13
CA THR A 189 -24.78 4.54 6.79
C THR A 189 -24.98 6.06 6.83
N LYS A 190 -25.93 6.56 7.62
CA LYS A 190 -26.21 8.01 7.77
C LYS A 190 -25.08 8.75 8.49
N ASN A 191 -24.60 8.23 9.63
CA ASN A 191 -23.45 8.73 10.37
C ASN A 191 -22.21 8.83 9.48
N LYS A 192 -21.89 7.77 8.72
CA LYS A 192 -20.78 7.81 7.76
C LYS A 192 -20.94 8.87 6.67
N ASN A 193 -22.15 9.07 6.15
CA ASN A 193 -22.43 10.12 5.16
C ASN A 193 -22.28 11.52 5.77
N TYR A 194 -22.80 11.74 6.99
CA TYR A 194 -22.64 12.97 7.74
C TYR A 194 -21.17 13.29 8.01
N GLN A 195 -20.39 12.33 8.52
CA GLN A 195 -18.93 12.47 8.77
C GLN A 195 -18.14 12.78 7.49
N ILE A 196 -18.49 12.16 6.35
CA ILE A 196 -17.87 12.48 5.05
C ILE A 196 -18.27 13.88 4.57
N LEU A 197 -19.48 14.34 4.92
CA LEU A 197 -20.00 15.64 4.47
C LEU A 197 -19.47 16.80 5.30
N SER A 198 -19.36 16.68 6.63
CA SER A 198 -18.73 17.71 7.48
C SER A 198 -17.31 18.02 7.00
N LYS A 199 -16.51 16.96 6.76
CA LYS A 199 -15.14 17.06 6.19
C LYS A 199 -15.09 17.58 4.76
N ARG A 200 -16.21 17.65 4.05
CA ARG A 200 -16.32 18.30 2.73
C ARG A 200 -16.63 19.78 2.84
N VAL A 201 -17.35 20.20 3.87
CA VAL A 201 -17.58 21.63 4.15
C VAL A 201 -16.32 22.28 4.70
N GLU A 202 -15.57 21.58 5.56
CA GLU A 202 -14.22 21.97 6.01
C GLU A 202 -13.22 22.25 4.87
N LEU A 203 -13.47 21.74 3.66
CA LEU A 203 -12.56 21.79 2.51
C LEU A 203 -13.13 22.51 1.27
N ASP A 204 -14.33 23.12 1.34
CA ASP A 204 -15.09 23.63 0.17
C ASP A 204 -15.17 22.62 -1.01
N LEU A 205 -15.44 21.36 -0.70
CA LEU A 205 -15.53 20.27 -1.68
C LEU A 205 -16.99 19.81 -1.87
N PRO A 206 -17.82 20.54 -2.67
CA PRO A 206 -19.23 20.24 -2.82
C PRO A 206 -19.48 18.77 -3.18
N PRO A 207 -20.43 18.09 -2.50
CA PRO A 207 -20.84 16.74 -2.86
C PRO A 207 -21.52 16.77 -4.24
N LYS A 208 -21.35 15.70 -5.04
CA LYS A 208 -21.84 15.61 -6.45
C LYS A 208 -23.35 15.80 -6.67
N ILE A 209 -24.13 15.94 -5.61
CA ILE A 209 -25.57 16.24 -5.65
C ILE A 209 -25.81 17.75 -5.78
N ILE A 210 -24.91 18.57 -5.25
CA ILE A 210 -24.82 19.98 -5.57
C ILE A 210 -24.04 20.04 -6.89
N GLU A 211 -24.73 20.34 -7.98
CA GLU A 211 -24.09 20.50 -9.28
C GLU A 211 -23.09 21.67 -9.26
N LYS A 212 -22.19 21.69 -10.25
CA LYS A 212 -21.34 22.87 -10.51
C LYS A 212 -22.17 23.97 -11.16
N VAL A 213 -23.08 24.56 -10.38
CA VAL A 213 -23.76 25.80 -10.75
C VAL A 213 -22.72 26.92 -10.75
N ASP A 214 -22.71 27.69 -11.83
CA ASP A 214 -21.91 28.89 -12.01
C ASP A 214 -22.87 29.97 -12.52
N PHE A 215 -22.96 31.09 -11.82
CA PHE A 215 -23.84 32.21 -12.19
C PHE A 215 -23.12 33.26 -13.05
N SER A 216 -21.88 32.97 -13.50
CA SER A 216 -21.10 33.86 -14.35
C SER A 216 -21.67 33.93 -15.77
N PHE A 217 -22.02 35.14 -16.22
CA PHE A 217 -22.41 35.44 -17.60
C PHE A 217 -21.49 36.51 -18.20
N LYS A 218 -21.42 36.60 -19.54
CA LYS A 218 -20.58 37.61 -20.20
C LYS A 218 -21.22 38.99 -20.14
N ILE A 219 -20.39 40.00 -19.84
CA ILE A 219 -20.75 41.42 -19.88
C ILE A 219 -20.32 41.98 -21.24
N ASP A 220 -21.01 43.01 -21.74
CA ASP A 220 -20.55 43.78 -22.90
C ASP A 220 -19.51 44.84 -22.46
N GLU A 221 -18.24 44.41 -22.49
CA GLU A 221 -17.06 45.22 -22.19
C GLU A 221 -16.79 46.34 -23.24
N SER A 222 -17.61 46.47 -24.29
CA SER A 222 -17.57 47.62 -25.21
C SER A 222 -18.46 48.78 -24.77
N ILE A 223 -19.37 48.57 -23.81
CA ILE A 223 -20.33 49.56 -23.30
C ILE A 223 -20.03 49.95 -21.85
N ILE A 224 -19.58 49.00 -21.03
CA ILE A 224 -19.34 49.15 -19.59
C ILE A 224 -17.84 49.28 -19.32
N SER A 225 -17.44 50.13 -18.36
CA SER A 225 -16.01 50.31 -18.04
C SER A 225 -15.38 49.05 -17.44
N GLN A 226 -14.07 48.89 -17.62
CA GLN A 226 -13.35 47.69 -17.16
C GLN A 226 -13.49 47.46 -15.64
N ASP A 227 -13.51 48.52 -14.85
CA ASP A 227 -13.68 48.45 -13.39
C ASP A 227 -15.11 48.04 -12.99
N GLU A 228 -16.14 48.56 -13.67
CA GLU A 228 -17.54 48.16 -13.46
C GLU A 228 -17.80 46.72 -13.90
N ALA A 229 -17.23 46.31 -15.03
CA ALA A 229 -17.29 44.92 -15.51
C ALA A 229 -16.62 43.98 -14.49
N GLN A 230 -15.41 44.30 -14.01
CA GLN A 230 -14.72 43.50 -13.00
C GLN A 230 -15.46 43.47 -11.66
N ALA A 231 -16.04 44.60 -11.21
CA ALA A 231 -16.88 44.65 -10.02
C ALA A 231 -18.11 43.73 -10.15
N THR A 232 -18.73 43.71 -11.33
CA THR A 232 -19.90 42.86 -11.61
C THR A 232 -19.52 41.37 -11.71
N TYR A 233 -18.40 41.02 -12.35
CA TYR A 233 -17.85 39.65 -12.32
C TYR A 233 -17.52 39.19 -10.88
N ASN A 234 -17.01 40.09 -10.03
CA ASN A 234 -16.78 39.79 -8.61
C ASN A 234 -18.10 39.47 -7.88
N GLN A 235 -19.19 40.18 -8.18
CA GLN A 235 -20.53 39.88 -7.64
C GLN A 235 -21.06 38.51 -8.12
N MET A 236 -20.92 38.16 -9.42
CA MET A 236 -21.29 36.83 -9.93
C MET A 236 -20.52 35.70 -9.23
N CYS A 237 -19.21 35.91 -9.01
CA CYS A 237 -18.36 34.99 -8.26
C CYS A 237 -18.82 34.84 -6.81
N GLN A 238 -19.26 35.93 -6.17
CA GLN A 238 -19.77 35.91 -4.80
C GLN A 238 -21.11 35.17 -4.69
N ILE A 239 -22.07 35.46 -5.57
CA ILE A 239 -23.36 34.73 -5.65
C ILE A 239 -23.12 33.22 -5.81
N THR A 240 -22.15 32.83 -6.64
CA THR A 240 -21.77 31.42 -6.87
C THR A 240 -21.16 30.76 -5.63
N LYS A 241 -20.41 31.50 -4.80
CA LYS A 241 -19.92 31.01 -3.50
C LYS A 241 -21.04 30.90 -2.48
N ASP A 242 -21.87 31.94 -2.35
CA ASP A 242 -22.93 32.01 -1.34
C ASP A 242 -23.98 30.92 -1.55
N PHE A 243 -24.41 30.69 -2.81
CA PHE A 243 -25.28 29.56 -3.16
C PHE A 243 -24.68 28.21 -2.75
N ARG A 244 -23.39 27.99 -3.04
CA ARG A 244 -22.68 26.76 -2.68
C ARG A 244 -22.63 26.56 -1.16
N ILE A 245 -22.26 27.61 -0.41
CA ILE A 245 -22.18 27.59 1.05
C ILE A 245 -23.55 27.30 1.66
N GLN A 246 -24.61 27.97 1.21
CA GLN A 246 -25.98 27.75 1.69
C GLN A 246 -26.45 26.31 1.40
N ALA A 247 -26.26 25.81 0.17
CA ALA A 247 -26.63 24.45 -0.22
C ALA A 247 -25.84 23.39 0.56
N MET A 248 -24.55 23.61 0.80
CA MET A 248 -23.71 22.72 1.62
C MET A 248 -24.12 22.74 3.10
N THR A 249 -24.43 23.90 3.67
CA THR A 249 -24.94 24.05 5.04
C THR A 249 -26.28 23.33 5.22
N LEU A 250 -27.25 23.55 4.34
CA LEU A 250 -28.56 22.86 4.40
C LEU A 250 -28.41 21.34 4.29
N TYR A 251 -27.50 20.86 3.44
CA TYR A 251 -27.26 19.42 3.28
C TYR A 251 -26.55 18.81 4.51
N VAL A 252 -25.63 19.55 5.17
CA VAL A 252 -25.07 19.15 6.48
C VAL A 252 -26.14 19.11 7.56
N GLN A 253 -26.97 20.15 7.68
CA GLN A 253 -28.03 20.23 8.68
C GLN A 253 -29.04 19.08 8.53
N SER A 254 -29.43 18.78 7.28
CA SER A 254 -30.30 17.63 6.96
C SER A 254 -29.64 16.30 7.36
N ALA A 255 -28.40 16.04 6.94
CA ALA A 255 -27.69 14.81 7.28
C ALA A 255 -27.43 14.66 8.79
N ALA A 256 -27.17 15.77 9.49
CA ALA A 256 -27.05 15.80 10.95
C ALA A 256 -28.37 15.41 11.64
N ARG A 257 -29.49 16.02 11.21
CA ARG A 257 -30.81 15.75 11.80
C ARG A 257 -31.31 14.34 11.51
N GLU A 258 -31.09 13.81 10.31
CA GLU A 258 -31.35 12.39 9.99
C GLU A 258 -30.56 11.44 10.91
N ASN A 259 -29.29 11.76 11.16
CA ASN A 259 -28.42 10.96 12.03
C ASN A 259 -28.84 11.06 13.50
N GLU A 260 -29.21 12.25 13.97
CA GLU A 260 -29.70 12.51 15.33
C GLU A 260 -31.00 11.75 15.61
N ILE A 261 -32.00 11.80 14.70
CA ILE A 261 -33.26 11.07 14.83
C ILE A 261 -33.01 9.56 14.98
N LEU A 262 -32.14 8.98 14.15
CA LEU A 262 -31.77 7.56 14.25
C LEU A 262 -30.97 7.24 15.53
N SER A 263 -30.14 8.17 16.00
CA SER A 263 -29.37 8.00 17.25
C SER A 263 -30.32 7.97 18.45
N ASN A 264 -31.29 8.89 18.49
CA ASN A 264 -32.30 8.97 19.55
C ASN A 264 -33.24 7.75 19.52
N GLU A 265 -33.62 7.26 18.33
CA GLU A 265 -34.43 6.04 18.20
C GLU A 265 -33.67 4.78 18.65
N ILE A 266 -32.40 4.62 18.24
CA ILE A 266 -31.55 3.51 18.68
C ILE A 266 -31.37 3.55 20.20
N LYS A 267 -31.04 4.72 20.76
CA LYS A 267 -30.93 4.90 22.21
C LYS A 267 -32.23 4.54 22.92
N GLY A 268 -33.39 5.01 22.44
CA GLY A 268 -34.69 4.68 23.02
C GLY A 268 -35.08 3.20 22.96
N ILE A 269 -34.44 2.40 22.10
CA ILE A 269 -34.59 0.93 22.06
C ILE A 269 -33.61 0.26 23.04
N VAL A 270 -32.37 0.77 23.13
CA VAL A 270 -31.33 0.27 24.06
C VAL A 270 -31.69 0.55 25.51
N ASP A 271 -32.13 1.78 25.83
CA ASP A 271 -32.57 2.20 27.17
C ASP A 271 -33.79 1.40 27.67
N ARG A 272 -34.53 0.75 26.76
CA ARG A 272 -35.71 -0.09 27.03
C ARG A 272 -35.46 -1.58 26.81
N PHE A 273 -34.21 -2.00 26.66
CA PHE A 273 -33.89 -3.41 26.49
C PHE A 273 -34.17 -4.17 27.82
N PRO A 274 -34.80 -5.37 27.78
CA PRO A 274 -35.12 -6.13 28.99
C PRO A 274 -33.89 -6.41 29.84
N GLN A 275 -33.95 -5.93 31.08
CA GLN A 275 -32.90 -6.00 32.11
C GLN A 275 -33.36 -6.79 33.33
N ASP A 276 -34.63 -6.62 33.73
CA ASP A 276 -35.23 -7.33 34.84
C ASP A 276 -35.83 -8.70 34.43
N ASN A 277 -35.90 -9.62 35.40
CA ASN A 277 -36.31 -11.01 35.20
C ASN A 277 -37.85 -11.19 35.19
N ASP A 278 -38.54 -10.41 34.35
CA ASP A 278 -39.94 -10.67 34.00
C ASP A 278 -40.08 -12.07 33.34
N ASP A 279 -41.25 -12.69 33.51
CA ASP A 279 -41.57 -14.06 33.08
C ASP A 279 -40.68 -15.20 33.64
N GLY A 280 -39.83 -14.91 34.64
CA GLY A 280 -39.06 -15.94 35.37
C GLY A 280 -37.87 -16.53 34.60
N PHE A 281 -37.42 -15.84 33.55
CA PHE A 281 -36.17 -16.14 32.84
C PHE A 281 -35.08 -15.17 33.30
N ASP A 282 -33.82 -15.60 33.31
CA ASP A 282 -32.71 -14.72 33.71
C ASP A 282 -32.29 -13.81 32.54
N ALA A 283 -32.58 -12.52 32.66
CA ALA A 283 -32.39 -11.52 31.59
C ALA A 283 -31.00 -10.87 31.64
N GLU A 284 -30.32 -10.88 32.80
CA GLU A 284 -29.02 -10.24 33.01
C GLU A 284 -27.92 -10.77 32.06
N PRO A 285 -27.75 -12.10 31.83
CA PRO A 285 -26.76 -12.62 30.88
C PRO A 285 -27.02 -12.16 29.44
N GLY A 286 -28.29 -12.16 29.01
CA GLY A 286 -28.70 -11.69 27.69
C GLY A 286 -28.44 -10.20 27.49
N TYR A 287 -28.66 -9.37 28.52
CA TYR A 287 -28.34 -7.94 28.49
C TYR A 287 -26.83 -7.66 28.45
N ALA A 288 -26.03 -8.44 29.19
CA ALA A 288 -24.57 -8.34 29.18
C ALA A 288 -23.99 -8.66 27.79
N ALA A 289 -24.40 -9.78 27.17
CA ALA A 289 -23.96 -10.14 25.83
C ALA A 289 -24.51 -9.19 24.75
N PHE A 290 -25.72 -8.64 24.92
CA PHE A 290 -26.26 -7.61 24.03
C PHE A 290 -25.37 -6.35 23.99
N LYS A 291 -24.89 -5.87 25.15
CA LYS A 291 -23.92 -4.75 25.19
C LYS A 291 -22.60 -5.10 24.51
N GLN A 292 -22.06 -6.29 24.80
CA GLN A 292 -20.81 -6.76 24.21
C GLN A 292 -20.89 -6.90 22.68
N TYR A 293 -22.03 -7.36 22.15
CA TYR A 293 -22.23 -7.52 20.70
C TYR A 293 -22.41 -6.19 19.94
N HIS A 294 -23.00 -5.16 20.57
CA HIS A 294 -23.30 -3.88 19.91
C HIS A 294 -22.26 -2.77 20.13
N GLU A 295 -21.23 -2.99 20.96
CA GLU A 295 -20.22 -1.99 21.37
C GLU A 295 -20.84 -0.65 21.84
N LEU A 296 -21.70 -0.73 22.86
CA LEU A 296 -22.43 0.39 23.49
C LEU A 296 -21.88 0.77 24.88
#